data_AF-A0A1R1CC10-F1
#
_entry.id   AF-A0A1R1CC10-F1
#
_cell.length_a   1.000
_cell.length_b   1.000
_cell.length_c   1.000
_cell.angle_alpha   90.00
_cell.angle_beta   90.00
_cell.angle_gamma   90.00
#
_symmetry.space_group_name_H-M   'P 1'
#
loop_
_entity.id
_entity.type
_entity.pdbx_description
1 polymer ?
#
loop_
_entity_poly.entity_id
_entity_poly.type
_entity_poly.pdbx_seq_one_letter_code
_entity_poly.pdbx_strand_id
1 'polypeptide(L)'
;MIFKKTILTIALLSLSFASFSSAHPGKTDSKGGHTCWTNCAKWGLKDGEYHYHKGGFFIGEIPTNKPTPSTSDVEEVIPAGHVKVTLPSFKVYINYKTGASDAQNSTLKYPLFLYNDIIYAPLNYDMCSTLTIENNWSSEVGLSLKKTDTEIGEGVRFQRIEGSSTQPTNMYAHLPTFNIFINDVWVDNGNEEYPFLVYNDVTYYPMTWHFNSKFGLTTGLKDNRFDIFKVD
;
A
#
# COMPACT_ATOMS: atom_id res chain seq x y z
N MET A 1 -6.72 -39.28 65.19
CA MET A 1 -7.71 -38.20 65.39
C MET A 1 -7.16 -36.90 64.81
N ILE A 2 -7.76 -36.49 63.69
CA ILE A 2 -8.01 -35.13 63.16
C ILE A 2 -7.06 -34.00 63.58
N PHE A 3 -6.32 -33.47 62.60
CA PHE A 3 -6.01 -32.04 62.41
C PHE A 3 -5.82 -31.87 60.89
N LYS A 4 -6.35 -30.87 60.19
CA LYS A 4 -6.03 -29.45 60.37
C LYS A 4 -7.09 -28.55 59.73
N LYS A 5 -7.09 -27.32 60.26
CA LYS A 5 -7.95 -26.17 60.00
C LYS A 5 -7.83 -25.65 58.56
N THR A 6 -8.98 -25.30 58.02
CA THR A 6 -9.26 -24.53 56.80
C THR A 6 -8.69 -23.11 56.90
N ILE A 7 -7.83 -22.68 55.97
CA ILE A 7 -7.62 -21.26 55.60
C ILE A 7 -7.32 -21.15 54.09
N LEU A 8 -8.31 -20.58 53.39
CA LEU A 8 -8.31 -19.69 52.23
C LEU A 8 -6.99 -19.41 51.45
N THR A 9 -7.03 -19.60 50.13
CA THR A 9 -6.60 -18.56 49.15
C THR A 9 -7.12 -18.90 47.75
N ILE A 10 -8.18 -18.18 47.34
CA ILE A 10 -8.66 -18.10 45.96
C ILE A 10 -7.75 -17.10 45.25
N ALA A 11 -6.81 -17.58 44.43
CA ALA A 11 -5.98 -16.72 43.59
C ALA A 11 -5.38 -17.52 42.43
N LEU A 12 -6.19 -18.04 41.51
CA LEU A 12 -5.65 -18.62 40.27
C LEU A 12 -6.69 -18.71 39.15
N LEU A 13 -7.28 -17.59 38.73
CA LEU A 13 -7.92 -17.53 37.41
C LEU A 13 -7.96 -16.12 36.83
N SER A 14 -6.82 -15.46 36.81
CA SER A 14 -6.54 -14.35 35.88
C SER A 14 -5.52 -14.82 34.86
N LEU A 15 -5.90 -15.76 33.99
CA LEU A 15 -5.19 -15.95 32.75
C LEU A 15 -5.53 -14.75 31.87
N SER A 16 -4.73 -13.71 32.03
CA SER A 16 -4.62 -12.60 31.11
C SER A 16 -4.50 -13.19 29.71
N PHE A 17 -5.48 -12.92 28.85
CA PHE A 17 -5.32 -13.12 27.42
C PHE A 17 -4.07 -12.34 27.02
N ALA A 18 -2.98 -13.04 26.76
CA ALA A 18 -1.80 -12.43 26.18
C ALA A 18 -2.22 -12.00 24.77
N SER A 19 -2.52 -10.71 24.61
CA SER A 19 -2.58 -10.10 23.29
C SER A 19 -1.24 -10.38 22.63
N PHE A 20 -1.24 -11.17 21.56
CA PHE A 20 -0.07 -11.31 20.71
C PHE A 20 0.22 -9.94 20.10
N SER A 21 1.13 -9.19 20.71
CA SER A 21 1.73 -8.03 20.07
C SER A 21 2.86 -8.55 19.19
N SER A 22 2.68 -8.49 17.88
CA SER A 22 3.74 -8.76 16.92
C SER A 22 4.66 -7.54 16.86
N ALA A 23 5.52 -7.36 17.86
CA ALA A 23 6.61 -6.39 17.80
C ALA A 23 7.65 -6.87 16.78
N HIS A 24 8.03 -6.02 15.80
CA HIS A 24 9.06 -6.38 14.82
C HIS A 24 10.42 -6.60 15.49
N PRO A 25 11.23 -7.57 15.04
CA PRO A 25 12.57 -7.79 15.57
C PRO A 25 13.48 -6.61 15.20
N GLY A 26 13.84 -5.78 16.17
CA GLY A 26 14.79 -4.69 15.97
C GLY A 26 14.57 -3.55 16.96
N LYS A 27 15.57 -3.26 17.79
CA LYS A 27 15.55 -2.06 18.63
C LYS A 27 15.79 -0.86 17.72
N THR A 28 14.89 0.13 17.78
CA THR A 28 15.07 1.41 17.09
C THR A 28 16.36 2.10 17.55
N ASP A 29 17.12 2.66 16.62
CA ASP A 29 18.33 3.42 16.93
C ASP A 29 18.02 4.82 17.49
N SER A 30 19.07 5.58 17.81
CA SER A 30 18.94 6.94 18.36
C SER A 30 18.30 7.95 17.40
N LYS A 31 18.20 7.64 16.10
CA LYS A 31 17.57 8.48 15.08
C LYS A 31 16.10 8.12 14.85
N GLY A 32 15.59 7.06 15.49
CA GLY A 32 14.20 6.64 15.37
C GLY A 32 13.93 5.66 14.22
N GLY A 33 14.97 5.03 13.66
CA GLY A 33 14.84 4.01 12.62
C GLY A 33 15.55 2.70 12.94
N HIS A 34 15.44 1.73 12.04
CA HIS A 34 16.16 0.46 12.11
C HIS A 34 16.30 -0.20 10.73
N THR A 35 17.25 -1.14 10.60
CA THR A 35 17.40 -1.98 9.40
C THR A 35 16.50 -3.21 9.51
N CYS A 36 15.68 -3.45 8.48
CA CYS A 36 14.82 -4.62 8.40
C CYS A 36 15.63 -5.85 7.95
N TRP A 37 15.47 -6.96 8.68
CA TRP A 37 16.13 -8.23 8.36
C TRP A 37 15.18 -9.43 8.31
N THR A 38 13.93 -9.27 8.74
CA THR A 38 12.97 -10.38 8.83
C THR A 38 11.60 -9.93 8.37
N ASN A 39 10.97 -10.71 7.48
CA ASN A 39 9.65 -10.43 6.92
C ASN A 39 9.56 -9.04 6.28
N CYS A 40 10.63 -8.54 5.65
CA CYS A 40 10.70 -7.19 5.10
C CYS A 40 9.69 -6.96 3.98
N ALA A 41 9.50 -7.99 3.15
CA ALA A 41 8.39 -8.16 2.22
C ALA A 41 7.03 -7.72 2.78
N LYS A 42 6.67 -8.22 3.98
CA LYS A 42 5.39 -7.89 4.65
C LYS A 42 5.26 -6.40 4.95
N TRP A 43 6.36 -5.67 4.96
CA TRP A 43 6.44 -4.23 5.18
C TRP A 43 6.78 -3.46 3.89
N GLY A 44 6.74 -4.10 2.72
CA GLY A 44 7.12 -3.45 1.46
C GLY A 44 8.59 -2.98 1.44
N LEU A 45 9.49 -3.73 2.08
CA LEU A 45 10.90 -3.41 2.22
C LEU A 45 11.77 -4.51 1.64
N LYS A 46 12.92 -4.13 1.09
CA LYS A 46 13.98 -5.08 0.75
C LYS A 46 14.69 -5.55 2.02
N ASP A 47 15.20 -6.79 1.99
CA ASP A 47 16.06 -7.29 3.05
C ASP A 47 17.31 -6.39 3.19
N GLY A 48 17.60 -5.97 4.41
CA GLY A 48 18.70 -5.04 4.71
C GLY A 48 18.37 -3.56 4.52
N GLU A 49 17.10 -3.20 4.25
CA GLU A 49 16.67 -1.80 4.08
C GLU A 49 16.43 -1.09 5.43
N TYR A 50 16.94 0.13 5.58
CA TYR A 50 16.77 0.96 6.79
C TYR A 50 15.53 1.83 6.69
N HIS A 51 14.63 1.81 7.69
CA HIS A 51 13.42 2.63 7.73
C HIS A 51 13.17 3.29 9.09
N TYR A 52 12.34 4.35 9.09
CA TYR A 52 11.92 5.09 10.30
C TYR A 52 10.52 4.67 10.77
N HIS A 53 10.25 4.76 12.08
CA HIS A 53 8.90 4.60 12.64
C HIS A 53 8.08 5.90 12.73
N LYS A 54 8.67 7.05 12.39
CA LYS A 54 7.99 8.35 12.45
C LYS A 54 7.09 8.52 11.24
N GLY A 55 5.79 8.62 11.49
CA GLY A 55 4.78 8.63 10.43
C GLY A 55 4.45 7.19 10.05
N GLY A 56 3.29 6.72 10.52
CA GLY A 56 2.96 5.31 10.59
C GLY A 56 2.87 4.64 9.23
N PHE A 57 3.97 4.00 8.81
CA PHE A 57 3.88 2.84 7.94
C PHE A 57 3.37 1.66 8.77
N PHE A 58 2.04 1.57 8.89
CA PHE A 58 1.36 0.37 9.34
C PHE A 58 0.57 -0.15 8.15
N ILE A 59 1.10 -1.17 7.48
CA ILE A 59 0.19 -2.18 6.92
C ILE A 59 -0.27 -3.00 8.12
N GLY A 60 -1.34 -2.50 8.77
CA GLY A 60 -2.20 -3.40 9.52
C GLY A 60 -2.62 -4.56 8.62
N GLU A 61 -3.02 -5.69 9.19
CA GLU A 61 -3.54 -6.81 8.40
C GLU A 61 -4.60 -6.28 7.43
N ILE A 62 -4.31 -6.31 6.13
CA ILE A 62 -5.32 -6.07 5.11
C ILE A 62 -6.41 -7.09 5.40
N PRO A 63 -7.68 -6.67 5.57
CA PRO A 63 -8.75 -7.62 5.78
C PRO A 63 -8.73 -8.61 4.62
N THR A 64 -8.33 -9.85 4.89
CA THR A 64 -8.32 -10.88 3.87
C THR A 64 -9.77 -11.15 3.53
N ASN A 65 -10.25 -10.60 2.42
CA ASN A 65 -11.42 -11.15 1.75
C ASN A 65 -10.97 -12.49 1.16
N LYS A 66 -10.79 -13.50 2.02
CA LYS A 66 -10.71 -14.88 1.55
C LYS A 66 -12.02 -15.11 0.80
N PRO A 67 -11.98 -15.35 -0.52
CA PRO A 67 -13.21 -15.61 -1.25
C PRO A 67 -13.91 -16.79 -0.59
N THR A 68 -15.17 -16.62 -0.20
CA THR A 68 -16.04 -17.76 0.11
C THR A 68 -15.98 -18.69 -1.11
N PRO A 69 -15.81 -20.02 -0.94
CA PRO A 69 -15.75 -20.92 -2.09
C PRO A 69 -17.04 -20.75 -2.89
N SER A 70 -16.92 -20.14 -4.06
CA SER A 70 -18.04 -20.03 -5.01
C SER A 70 -18.07 -21.34 -5.79
N THR A 71 -19.21 -22.02 -5.79
CA THR A 71 -19.44 -23.35 -6.37
C THR A 71 -19.45 -23.35 -7.91
N SER A 72 -18.50 -22.66 -8.54
CA SER A 72 -18.30 -22.64 -9.98
C SER A 72 -16.82 -22.91 -10.25
N ASP A 73 -16.47 -24.19 -10.41
CA ASP A 73 -15.12 -24.71 -10.67
C ASP A 73 -14.62 -24.41 -12.11
N VAL A 74 -14.74 -23.16 -12.56
CA VAL A 74 -14.04 -22.71 -13.78
C VAL A 74 -12.81 -21.95 -13.32
N GLU A 75 -11.65 -22.58 -13.46
CA GLU A 75 -10.35 -21.96 -13.22
C GLU A 75 -10.22 -20.69 -14.07
N GLU A 76 -10.01 -19.54 -13.43
CA GLU A 76 -9.86 -18.26 -14.09
C GLU A 76 -8.56 -18.22 -14.90
N VAL A 77 -8.67 -17.94 -16.20
CA VAL A 77 -7.51 -17.85 -17.09
C VAL A 77 -6.95 -16.43 -17.05
N ILE A 78 -5.77 -16.28 -16.42
CA ILE A 78 -5.00 -15.03 -16.43
C ILE A 78 -4.23 -14.92 -17.77
N PRO A 79 -4.31 -13.79 -18.49
CA PRO A 79 -3.55 -13.61 -19.72
C PRO A 79 -2.03 -13.77 -19.52
N ALA A 80 -1.33 -14.30 -20.51
CA ALA A 80 0.13 -14.46 -20.44
C ALA A 80 0.81 -13.10 -20.19
N GLY A 81 1.81 -13.09 -19.30
CA GLY A 81 2.54 -11.88 -18.91
C GLY A 81 1.76 -10.91 -18.02
N HIS A 82 0.55 -11.27 -17.60
CA HIS A 82 -0.26 -10.45 -16.69
C HIS A 82 -0.34 -11.06 -15.28
N VAL A 83 -0.63 -10.20 -14.32
CA VAL A 83 -0.96 -10.52 -12.94
C VAL A 83 -2.38 -10.06 -12.63
N LYS A 84 -3.08 -10.80 -11.77
CA LYS A 84 -4.39 -10.38 -11.27
C LYS A 84 -4.23 -9.33 -10.18
N VAL A 85 -5.01 -8.26 -10.27
CA VAL A 85 -5.12 -7.22 -9.24
C VAL A 85 -6.58 -7.09 -8.78
N THR A 86 -6.80 -6.56 -7.59
CA THR A 86 -8.15 -6.44 -7.02
C THR A 86 -8.40 -5.07 -6.41
N LEU A 87 -9.64 -4.62 -6.36
CA LEU A 87 -9.97 -3.40 -5.64
C LEU A 87 -9.84 -3.60 -4.12
N PRO A 88 -9.35 -2.59 -3.37
CA PRO A 88 -9.43 -2.56 -1.92
C PRO A 88 -10.89 -2.66 -1.44
N SER A 89 -11.12 -3.43 -0.39
CA SER A 89 -12.41 -3.48 0.33
C SER A 89 -12.54 -2.37 1.39
N PHE A 90 -11.44 -1.67 1.68
CA PHE A 90 -11.37 -0.58 2.63
C PHE A 90 -11.55 0.78 1.95
N LYS A 91 -11.84 1.81 2.76
CA LYS A 91 -11.93 3.18 2.27
C LYS A 91 -10.53 3.73 2.05
N VAL A 92 -10.30 4.38 0.92
CA VAL A 92 -9.09 5.14 0.64
C VAL A 92 -9.40 6.61 0.91
N TYR A 93 -8.44 7.31 1.55
CA TYR A 93 -8.44 8.74 1.86
C TYR A 93 -7.13 9.36 1.40
N ILE A 94 -7.21 10.24 0.41
CA ILE A 94 -6.04 10.94 -0.13
C ILE A 94 -5.95 12.33 0.53
N ASN A 95 -5.17 12.46 1.60
CA ASN A 95 -5.20 13.64 2.46
C ASN A 95 -3.99 14.56 2.23
N TYR A 96 -4.11 15.49 1.29
CA TYR A 96 -3.13 16.56 1.08
C TYR A 96 -3.80 17.94 1.11
N LYS A 97 -3.70 18.65 2.25
CA LYS A 97 -4.06 20.05 2.58
C LYS A 97 -5.46 20.61 2.20
N THR A 98 -6.14 20.09 1.18
CA THR A 98 -7.38 20.61 0.59
C THR A 98 -8.61 19.76 0.91
N GLY A 99 -8.46 18.65 1.65
CA GLY A 99 -9.58 17.80 2.00
C GLY A 99 -10.21 17.13 0.78
N ALA A 100 -9.40 16.56 -0.11
CA ALA A 100 -9.86 15.59 -1.10
C ALA A 100 -10.41 14.35 -0.37
N SER A 101 -11.63 14.47 0.14
CA SER A 101 -12.38 13.36 0.71
C SER A 101 -13.01 12.59 -0.44
N ASP A 102 -12.62 11.33 -0.57
CA ASP A 102 -12.92 10.48 -1.71
C ASP A 102 -14.41 10.40 -2.05
N ALA A 103 -14.68 10.40 -3.35
CA ALA A 103 -15.71 9.50 -3.84
C ALA A 103 -15.04 8.13 -4.00
N GLN A 104 -15.49 7.18 -3.16
CA GLN A 104 -15.38 5.73 -3.32
C GLN A 104 -14.37 5.29 -4.40
N ASN A 105 -13.22 4.71 -4.01
CA ASN A 105 -12.19 4.22 -4.94
C ASN A 105 -12.74 3.39 -6.11
N SER A 106 -13.78 2.58 -5.87
CA SER A 106 -14.48 1.80 -6.89
C SER A 106 -15.13 2.64 -8.01
N THR A 107 -15.41 3.92 -7.78
CA THR A 107 -16.01 4.85 -8.75
C THR A 107 -14.99 5.59 -9.58
N LEU A 108 -13.69 5.46 -9.30
CA LEU A 108 -12.62 6.13 -10.03
C LEU A 108 -12.37 5.44 -11.37
N LYS A 109 -12.11 6.22 -12.42
CA LYS A 109 -11.67 5.68 -13.72
C LYS A 109 -10.34 4.94 -13.60
N TYR A 110 -9.47 5.41 -12.71
CA TYR A 110 -8.17 4.82 -12.39
C TYR A 110 -8.12 4.58 -10.87
N PRO A 111 -8.72 3.48 -10.38
CA PRO A 111 -8.78 3.19 -8.95
C PRO A 111 -7.41 2.74 -8.43
N LEU A 112 -7.12 3.00 -7.16
CA LEU A 112 -6.05 2.26 -6.48
C LEU A 112 -6.44 0.77 -6.45
N PHE A 113 -5.47 -0.12 -6.61
CA PHE A 113 -5.68 -1.57 -6.55
C PHE A 113 -4.70 -2.25 -5.59
N LEU A 114 -4.97 -3.52 -5.30
CA LEU A 114 -4.12 -4.42 -4.53
C LEU A 114 -3.44 -5.42 -5.47
N TYR A 115 -2.14 -5.61 -5.28
CA TYR A 115 -1.36 -6.72 -5.82
C TYR A 115 -0.44 -7.23 -4.72
N ASN A 116 -0.47 -8.55 -4.45
CA ASN A 116 0.29 -9.19 -3.36
C ASN A 116 0.19 -8.42 -2.04
N ASP A 117 -1.03 -8.04 -1.64
CA ASP A 117 -1.32 -7.30 -0.39
C ASP A 117 -0.63 -5.93 -0.28
N ILE A 118 -0.20 -5.35 -1.41
CA ILE A 118 0.31 -3.98 -1.49
C ILE A 118 -0.66 -3.12 -2.29
N ILE A 119 -0.87 -1.89 -1.81
CA ILE A 119 -1.68 -0.88 -2.49
C ILE A 119 -0.85 -0.22 -3.58
N TYR A 120 -1.45 -0.09 -4.76
CA TYR A 120 -0.87 0.52 -5.93
C TYR A 120 -1.64 1.78 -6.30
N ALA A 121 -0.92 2.89 -6.49
CA ALA A 121 -1.52 4.16 -6.88
C ALA A 121 -1.22 4.49 -8.36
N PRO A 122 -2.20 5.01 -9.11
CA PRO A 122 -2.00 5.39 -10.50
C PRO A 122 -1.05 6.59 -10.60
N LEU A 123 -0.13 6.57 -11.56
CA LEU A 123 0.74 7.72 -11.90
C LEU A 123 0.12 8.57 -13.00
N ASN A 124 -1.18 8.85 -12.88
CA ASN A 124 -1.89 9.79 -13.75
C ASN A 124 -1.73 11.23 -13.22
N TYR A 125 -2.14 12.20 -14.02
CA TYR A 125 -2.00 13.62 -13.68
C TYR A 125 -2.65 13.99 -12.34
N ASP A 126 -3.87 13.51 -12.07
CA ASP A 126 -4.61 13.85 -10.85
C ASP A 126 -3.89 13.33 -9.59
N MET A 127 -3.47 12.07 -9.61
CA MET A 127 -2.77 11.45 -8.47
C MET A 127 -1.37 12.04 -8.28
N CYS A 128 -0.59 12.17 -9.35
CA CYS A 128 0.75 12.77 -9.30
C CYS A 128 0.69 14.21 -8.76
N SER A 129 -0.29 15.01 -9.21
CA SER A 129 -0.52 16.36 -8.69
C SER A 129 -0.81 16.34 -7.19
N THR A 130 -1.77 15.50 -6.77
CA THR A 130 -2.16 15.36 -5.37
C THR A 130 -1.00 14.95 -4.46
N LEU A 131 -0.10 14.10 -4.96
CA LEU A 131 1.03 13.58 -4.22
C LEU A 131 2.31 14.42 -4.37
N THR A 132 2.26 15.54 -5.10
CA THR A 132 3.45 16.37 -5.42
C THR A 132 4.57 15.55 -6.08
N ILE A 133 4.19 14.69 -7.01
CA ILE A 133 5.08 13.91 -7.86
C ILE A 133 5.04 14.53 -9.26
N GLU A 134 6.18 15.01 -9.75
CA GLU A 134 6.33 15.37 -11.16
C GLU A 134 6.43 14.11 -11.99
N ASN A 135 5.61 13.97 -13.04
CA ASN A 135 5.66 12.87 -13.99
C ASN A 135 6.00 13.39 -15.39
N ASN A 136 7.05 12.84 -15.98
CA ASN A 136 7.45 13.15 -17.35
C ASN A 136 7.60 11.86 -18.16
N TRP A 137 7.10 11.86 -19.39
CA TRP A 137 7.15 10.72 -20.29
C TRP A 137 7.83 11.11 -21.60
N SER A 138 8.76 10.27 -22.04
CA SER A 138 9.34 10.32 -23.38
C SER A 138 9.43 8.92 -23.96
N SER A 139 9.18 8.77 -25.27
CA SER A 139 9.38 7.50 -25.97
C SER A 139 10.84 7.05 -26.03
N GLU A 140 11.79 7.99 -25.85
CA GLU A 140 13.23 7.70 -25.91
C GLU A 140 13.77 7.22 -24.56
N VAL A 141 13.29 7.81 -23.46
CA VAL A 141 13.82 7.57 -22.11
C VAL A 141 12.91 6.67 -21.29
N GLY A 142 11.59 6.77 -21.44
CA GLY A 142 10.60 6.14 -20.58
C GLY A 142 9.99 7.13 -19.58
N LEU A 143 9.58 6.61 -18.41
CA LEU A 143 8.91 7.36 -17.36
C LEU A 143 9.92 7.92 -16.36
N SER A 144 9.88 9.23 -16.12
CA SER A 144 10.65 9.89 -15.07
C SER A 144 9.72 10.48 -14.02
N LEU A 145 10.00 10.17 -12.76
CA LEU A 145 9.25 10.60 -11.59
C LEU A 145 10.17 11.39 -10.66
N LYS A 146 9.74 12.56 -10.21
CA LYS A 146 10.52 13.36 -9.26
C LYS A 146 9.65 13.86 -8.11
N LYS A 147 10.20 13.84 -6.90
CA LYS A 147 9.60 14.60 -5.79
C LYS A 147 9.64 16.08 -6.15
N THR A 148 8.53 16.79 -5.95
CA THR A 148 8.50 18.25 -5.98
C THR A 148 7.85 18.81 -4.73
N ASP A 149 8.25 20.02 -4.34
CA ASP A 149 7.61 20.79 -3.27
C ASP A 149 6.69 21.89 -3.82
N THR A 150 6.62 22.02 -5.14
CA THR A 150 5.57 22.81 -5.78
C THR A 150 4.23 22.17 -5.47
N GLU A 151 3.33 22.91 -4.83
CA GLU A 151 1.94 22.49 -4.69
C GLU A 151 1.33 22.41 -6.09
N ILE A 152 1.22 21.20 -6.63
CA ILE A 152 0.56 20.97 -7.89
C ILE A 152 -0.93 20.78 -7.58
N GLY A 153 -1.73 21.82 -7.81
CA GLY A 153 -3.17 21.71 -7.94
C GLY A 153 -3.99 22.17 -6.74
N GLU A 154 -4.42 23.43 -6.77
CA GLU A 154 -5.73 23.77 -6.25
C GLU A 154 -6.79 23.14 -7.18
N GLY A 155 -7.68 22.29 -6.65
CA GLY A 155 -8.85 21.81 -7.40
C GLY A 155 -8.68 20.52 -8.22
N VAL A 156 -7.79 19.59 -7.84
CA VAL A 156 -7.71 18.25 -8.46
C VAL A 156 -9.06 17.55 -8.43
N ARG A 157 -9.51 17.04 -9.59
CA ARG A 157 -10.79 16.34 -9.76
C ARG A 157 -10.55 14.96 -10.36
N PHE A 158 -10.44 13.96 -9.49
CA PHE A 158 -10.32 12.57 -9.93
C PHE A 158 -11.43 12.18 -10.91
N GLN A 159 -11.02 11.67 -12.07
CA GLN A 159 -11.92 11.15 -13.07
C GLN A 159 -12.70 9.95 -12.52
N ARG A 160 -14.02 9.93 -12.75
CA ARG A 160 -14.89 8.82 -12.41
C ARG A 160 -15.29 8.03 -13.65
N ILE A 161 -15.66 6.77 -13.46
CA ILE A 161 -16.24 5.99 -14.54
C ILE A 161 -17.59 6.63 -14.94
N GLU A 162 -17.85 6.73 -16.24
CA GLU A 162 -19.06 7.35 -16.76
C GLU A 162 -20.27 6.40 -16.70
N GLY A 163 -21.46 6.95 -16.37
CA GLY A 163 -22.73 6.21 -16.35
C GLY A 163 -22.89 5.20 -15.20
N SER A 164 -23.82 4.25 -15.33
CA SER A 164 -24.08 3.16 -14.37
C SER A 164 -23.06 2.00 -14.49
N SER A 165 -21.85 2.27 -14.98
CA SER A 165 -20.82 1.26 -15.17
C SER A 165 -20.17 0.89 -13.84
N THR A 166 -19.83 -0.40 -13.69
CA THR A 166 -19.09 -0.93 -12.54
C THR A 166 -17.67 -1.27 -12.98
N GLN A 167 -16.75 -1.34 -12.02
CA GLN A 167 -15.39 -1.85 -12.30
C GLN A 167 -15.46 -3.26 -12.87
N PRO A 168 -14.54 -3.63 -13.79
CA PRO A 168 -14.52 -4.97 -14.33
C PRO A 168 -14.32 -6.00 -13.22
N THR A 169 -14.98 -7.16 -13.34
CA THR A 169 -14.88 -8.25 -12.36
C THR A 169 -13.45 -8.75 -12.21
N ASN A 170 -12.70 -8.78 -13.32
CA ASN A 170 -11.30 -9.16 -13.35
C ASN A 170 -10.46 -7.98 -13.84
N MET A 171 -9.40 -7.66 -13.10
CA MET A 171 -8.43 -6.63 -13.45
C MET A 171 -7.08 -7.31 -13.62
N TYR A 172 -6.45 -7.11 -14.77
CA TYR A 172 -5.16 -7.71 -15.11
C TYR A 172 -4.15 -6.62 -15.44
N ALA A 173 -3.05 -6.59 -14.70
CA ALA A 173 -1.95 -5.66 -14.91
C ALA A 173 -0.73 -6.39 -15.45
N HIS A 174 0.21 -5.70 -16.08
CA HIS A 174 1.45 -6.30 -16.60
C HIS A 174 2.67 -5.43 -16.29
N LEU A 175 3.87 -5.97 -16.47
CA LEU A 175 5.10 -5.18 -16.33
C LEU A 175 5.20 -4.12 -17.44
N PRO A 176 5.66 -2.90 -17.14
CA PRO A 176 5.96 -1.91 -18.16
C PRO A 176 7.10 -2.39 -19.07
N THR A 177 7.03 -2.06 -20.36
CA THR A 177 8.08 -2.37 -21.36
C THR A 177 9.04 -1.21 -21.58
N PHE A 178 9.09 -0.28 -20.63
CA PHE A 178 9.84 0.97 -20.70
C PHE A 178 10.60 1.20 -19.40
N ASN A 179 11.65 2.03 -19.47
CA ASN A 179 12.43 2.36 -18.29
C ASN A 179 11.65 3.28 -17.35
N ILE A 180 11.93 3.14 -16.06
CA ILE A 180 11.39 3.99 -15.00
C ILE A 180 12.57 4.61 -14.25
N PHE A 181 12.49 5.90 -14.00
CA PHE A 181 13.46 6.66 -13.22
C PHE A 181 12.74 7.36 -12.07
N ILE A 182 13.33 7.29 -10.88
CA ILE A 182 12.86 8.02 -9.70
C ILE A 182 13.99 8.91 -9.22
N ASN A 183 13.74 10.22 -9.16
CA ASN A 183 14.75 11.22 -8.78
C ASN A 183 16.06 11.02 -9.57
N ASP A 184 15.95 10.86 -10.89
CA ASP A 184 17.06 10.63 -11.83
C ASP A 184 17.82 9.29 -11.66
N VAL A 185 17.33 8.38 -10.80
CA VAL A 185 17.90 7.05 -10.61
C VAL A 185 17.05 6.00 -11.32
N TRP A 186 17.69 5.19 -12.16
CA TRP A 186 17.05 4.06 -12.84
C TRP A 186 16.54 3.02 -11.84
N VAL A 187 15.32 2.54 -12.05
CA VAL A 187 14.70 1.48 -11.27
C VAL A 187 14.82 0.16 -12.02
N ASP A 188 15.46 -0.83 -11.38
CA ASP A 188 15.51 -2.21 -11.88
C ASP A 188 14.19 -2.93 -11.62
N ASN A 189 13.14 -2.49 -12.32
CA ASN A 189 11.76 -2.88 -12.03
C ASN A 189 11.51 -4.39 -12.11
N GLY A 190 12.26 -5.10 -12.95
CA GLY A 190 12.12 -6.56 -13.11
C GLY A 190 12.58 -7.37 -11.90
N ASN A 191 13.40 -6.77 -11.03
CA ASN A 191 13.92 -7.39 -9.81
C ASN A 191 13.31 -6.79 -8.53
N GLU A 192 12.31 -5.92 -8.66
CA GLU A 192 11.56 -5.41 -7.52
C GLU A 192 10.58 -6.47 -7.01
N GLU A 193 10.52 -6.67 -5.70
CA GLU A 193 9.54 -7.55 -5.06
C GLU A 193 8.10 -7.08 -5.34
N TYR A 194 7.91 -5.76 -5.30
CA TYR A 194 6.69 -5.09 -5.71
C TYR A 194 7.07 -4.19 -6.90
N PRO A 195 6.97 -4.68 -8.15
CA PRO A 195 7.32 -3.90 -9.32
C PRO A 195 6.22 -2.89 -9.64
N PHE A 196 6.55 -1.83 -10.37
CA PHE A 196 5.58 -1.01 -11.08
C PHE A 196 4.82 -1.86 -12.09
N LEU A 197 3.53 -1.58 -12.22
CA LEU A 197 2.60 -2.31 -13.08
C LEU A 197 1.88 -1.35 -14.02
N VAL A 198 1.47 -1.83 -15.18
CA VAL A 198 0.61 -1.10 -16.13
C VAL A 198 -0.76 -1.76 -16.12
N TYR A 199 -1.80 -0.94 -15.95
CA TYR A 199 -3.20 -1.33 -16.03
C TYR A 199 -3.98 -0.25 -16.77
N ASN A 200 -4.73 -0.64 -17.81
CA ASN A 200 -5.48 0.28 -18.69
C ASN A 200 -4.60 1.46 -19.17
N ASP A 201 -3.42 1.16 -19.68
CA ASP A 201 -2.44 2.13 -20.22
C ASP A 201 -1.91 3.17 -19.20
N VAL A 202 -2.20 2.99 -17.91
CA VAL A 202 -1.69 3.82 -16.83
C VAL A 202 -0.67 3.01 -16.03
N THR A 203 0.47 3.63 -15.71
CA THR A 203 1.46 3.04 -14.80
C THR A 203 1.00 3.23 -13.37
N TYR A 204 1.15 2.21 -12.55
CA TYR A 204 0.87 2.22 -11.12
C TYR A 204 2.15 1.89 -10.37
N TYR A 205 2.40 2.62 -9.29
CA TYR A 205 3.53 2.35 -8.41
C TYR A 205 3.06 1.69 -7.11
N PRO A 206 3.87 0.79 -6.54
CA PRO A 206 3.58 0.22 -5.24
C PRO A 206 3.80 1.26 -4.14
N MET A 207 2.79 1.46 -3.30
CA MET A 207 2.84 2.39 -2.17
C MET A 207 3.58 1.78 -0.96
N THR A 208 4.72 1.17 -1.22
CA THR A 208 5.61 0.60 -0.20
C THR A 208 6.49 1.67 0.42
N TRP A 209 7.06 1.40 1.60
CA TRP A 209 8.04 2.32 2.19
C TRP A 209 9.23 2.59 1.25
N HIS A 210 9.69 1.54 0.54
CA HIS A 210 10.80 1.63 -0.42
C HIS A 210 10.61 2.75 -1.45
N PHE A 211 9.40 2.90 -2.01
CA PHE A 211 9.11 3.95 -2.99
C PHE A 211 8.56 5.23 -2.37
N ASN A 212 7.67 5.14 -1.38
CA ASN A 212 7.07 6.31 -0.74
C ASN A 212 8.13 7.25 -0.14
N SER A 213 9.17 6.67 0.50
CA SER A 213 10.25 7.45 1.10
C SER A 213 11.00 8.32 0.06
N LYS A 214 11.12 7.88 -1.19
CA LYS A 214 11.74 8.63 -2.30
C LYS A 214 10.93 9.87 -2.70
N PHE A 215 9.63 9.87 -2.43
CA PHE A 215 8.71 11.00 -2.67
C PHE A 215 8.41 11.81 -1.39
N GLY A 216 8.97 11.41 -0.24
CA GLY A 216 8.62 12.01 1.04
C GLY A 216 7.18 11.72 1.45
N LEU A 217 6.64 10.57 1.06
CA LEU A 217 5.29 10.12 1.40
C LEU A 217 5.33 9.11 2.55
N THR A 218 4.23 9.05 3.28
CA THR A 218 3.92 8.04 4.28
C THR A 218 2.50 7.57 4.07
N THR A 219 2.28 6.26 4.26
CA THR A 219 0.98 5.63 4.09
C THR A 219 0.62 4.83 5.33
N GLY A 220 -0.66 4.80 5.69
CA GLY A 220 -1.12 4.04 6.85
C GLY A 220 -2.50 3.44 6.64
N LEU A 221 -2.67 2.18 7.02
CA LEU A 221 -3.97 1.50 7.08
C LEU A 221 -4.40 1.35 8.54
N LYS A 222 -5.52 1.96 8.92
CA LYS A 222 -6.11 1.88 10.27
C LYS A 222 -7.63 1.90 10.18
N ASP A 223 -8.33 1.10 10.98
CA ASP A 223 -9.81 1.14 11.08
C ASP A 223 -10.54 1.06 9.70
N ASN A 224 -10.07 0.18 8.80
CA ASN A 224 -10.61 0.02 7.44
C ASN A 224 -10.52 1.29 6.58
N ARG A 225 -9.51 2.11 6.87
CA ARG A 225 -9.20 3.39 6.23
C ARG A 225 -7.72 3.42 5.86
N PHE A 226 -7.43 3.62 4.58
CA PHE A 226 -6.08 3.87 4.09
C PHE A 226 -5.87 5.36 3.88
N ASP A 227 -4.83 5.91 4.49
CA ASP A 227 -4.46 7.30 4.38
C ASP A 227 -3.07 7.47 3.76
N ILE A 228 -2.92 8.53 2.97
CA ILE A 228 -1.66 8.96 2.35
C ILE A 228 -1.30 10.36 2.86
N PHE A 229 -0.07 10.54 3.31
CA PHE A 229 0.45 11.78 3.92
C PHE A 229 1.82 12.15 3.34
N LYS A 230 2.19 13.43 3.42
CA LYS A 230 3.57 13.92 3.18
C LYS A 230 4.32 14.01 4.51
N VAL A 231 5.59 13.66 4.50
CA VAL A 231 6.51 13.86 5.63
C VAL A 231 7.12 15.25 5.49
N ASP A 232 6.91 16.08 6.51
CA ASP A 232 7.52 17.41 6.64
C ASP A 232 9.05 17.34 6.83
#